data_AF-A0AAN3Q5G4-F1
#
_entry.id   AF-A0AAN3Q5G4-F1
#
_cell.length_a   1.000
_cell.length_b   1.000
_cell.length_c   1.000
_cell.angle_alpha   90.00
_cell.angle_beta   90.00
_cell.angle_gamma   90.00
#
_symmetry.space_group_name_H-M   'P 1'
#
loop_
_entity.id
_entity.type
_entity.pdbx_description
1 polymer ?
#
loop_
_entity_poly.entity_id
_entity_poly.type
_entity_poly.pdbx_seq_one_letter_code
_entity_poly.pdbx_strand_id
1 'polypeptide(L)'
;ADNCKINISQLQNVGAVKLDKDFLYRTLNKEYFSEIIKRISTHCSKVIAEGIESQYILDKIRDVSLWGGQGYYYPSVKLSEIYKLQMYL
;
A
#
# COMPACT_ATOMS: atom_id res chain seq x y z
N ALA A 1 21.85 6.40 4.93
CA ALA A 1 21.62 5.94 3.54
C ALA A 1 20.31 6.58 3.08
N ASP A 2 20.38 7.86 2.72
CA ASP A 2 19.23 8.78 2.67
C ASP A 2 18.83 9.13 1.23
N ASN A 3 18.84 8.13 0.35
CA ASN A 3 18.65 8.35 -1.09
C ASN A 3 17.28 7.92 -1.62
N CYS A 4 16.28 7.71 -0.75
CA CYS A 4 14.90 7.52 -1.22
C CYS A 4 14.26 8.88 -1.52
N LYS A 5 14.75 9.56 -2.57
CA LYS A 5 14.10 10.76 -3.11
C LYS A 5 13.00 10.29 -4.06
N ILE A 6 11.74 10.33 -3.60
CA ILE A 6 10.60 10.16 -4.49
C ILE A 6 10.55 11.39 -5.40
N ASN A 7 10.79 11.21 -6.69
CA ASN A 7 10.58 12.27 -7.65
C ASN A 7 9.08 12.40 -7.92
N ILE A 8 8.44 13.33 -7.21
CA ILE A 8 7.00 13.58 -7.26
C ILE A 8 6.49 13.87 -8.68
N SER A 9 7.33 14.39 -9.59
CA SER A 9 6.90 14.60 -10.99
C SER A 9 6.54 13.29 -11.70
N GLN A 10 7.10 12.15 -11.27
CA GLN A 10 6.75 10.83 -11.80
C GLN A 10 5.33 10.39 -11.42
N LEU A 11 4.71 11.04 -10.43
CA LEU A 11 3.35 10.74 -10.00
C LEU A 11 2.28 11.48 -10.83
N GLN A 12 2.66 12.43 -11.69
CA GLN A 12 1.71 13.33 -12.34
C GLN A 12 0.80 12.69 -13.39
N ASN A 13 0.98 11.40 -13.73
CA ASN A 13 0.13 10.69 -14.70
C ASN A 13 -0.09 9.21 -14.33
N VAL A 14 -0.01 8.85 -13.05
CA VAL A 14 -0.21 7.45 -12.62
C VAL A 14 -1.59 7.24 -12.05
N GLY A 15 -2.22 6.12 -12.41
CA GLY A 15 -3.54 5.75 -11.90
C GLY A 15 -3.53 5.27 -10.45
N ALA A 16 -2.39 4.76 -9.96
CA ALA A 16 -2.17 4.31 -8.59
C ALA A 16 -0.67 4.27 -8.25
N VAL A 17 -0.36 4.33 -6.96
CA VAL A 17 0.98 4.11 -6.41
C VAL A 17 0.94 2.85 -5.55
N LYS A 18 1.84 1.90 -5.82
CA LYS A 18 2.00 0.71 -4.98
C LYS A 18 3.23 0.89 -4.09
N LEU A 19 3.05 0.81 -2.77
CA LEU A 19 4.13 0.83 -1.79
C LEU A 19 4.76 -0.55 -1.74
N ASP A 20 6.06 -0.61 -1.97
CA ASP A 20 6.86 -1.82 -1.82
C ASP A 20 6.80 -2.37 -0.38
N LYS A 21 6.87 -3.70 -0.24
CA LYS A 21 6.82 -4.40 1.06
C LYS A 21 7.94 -3.95 1.99
N ASP A 22 9.18 -3.89 1.52
CA ASP A 22 10.32 -3.52 2.36
C ASP A 22 10.28 -2.03 2.74
N PHE A 23 9.75 -1.18 1.87
CA PHE A 23 9.45 0.20 2.22
C PHE A 23 8.40 0.28 3.34
N LEU A 24 7.27 -0.42 3.19
CA LEU A 24 6.19 -0.44 4.17
C LEU A 24 6.71 -0.89 5.54
N TYR A 25 7.39 -2.04 5.62
CA TYR A 25 7.82 -2.61 6.89
C TYR A 25 8.87 -1.75 7.61
N ARG A 26 9.76 -1.08 6.87
CA ARG A 26 10.77 -0.19 7.47
C ARG A 26 10.17 1.12 7.98
N THR A 27 9.07 1.57 7.39
CA THR A 27 8.51 2.91 7.65
C THR A 27 7.24 2.89 8.51
N LEU A 28 6.46 1.81 8.52
CA LEU A 28 5.14 1.75 9.17
C LEU A 28 5.12 2.18 10.65
N ASN A 29 6.19 1.87 11.39
CA ASN A 29 6.33 2.23 12.81
C ASN A 29 7.05 3.56 13.05
N LYS A 30 7.31 4.33 12.00
CA LYS A 30 8.00 5.61 12.08
C LYS A 30 6.98 6.74 12.09
N GLU A 31 7.20 7.74 12.93
CA GLU A 31 6.29 8.89 13.10
C GLU A 31 6.02 9.63 11.79
N TYR A 32 6.98 9.62 10.85
CA TYR A 32 6.87 10.28 9.56
C TYR A 32 6.09 9.49 8.49
N PHE A 33 5.66 8.25 8.76
CA PHE A 33 5.00 7.41 7.76
C PHE A 33 3.72 8.05 7.22
N SER A 34 2.86 8.51 8.13
CA SER A 34 1.58 9.15 7.78
C SER A 34 1.79 10.40 6.91
N GLU A 35 2.83 11.19 7.20
CA GLU A 35 3.18 12.38 6.42
C GLU A 35 3.68 12.03 5.02
N ILE A 36 4.46 10.95 4.86
CA ILE A 36 4.85 10.45 3.54
C ILE A 36 3.61 10.05 2.74
N ILE A 37 2.71 9.26 3.33
CA ILE A 37 1.49 8.81 2.64
C ILE A 37 0.61 9.99 2.26
N LYS A 38 0.46 10.98 3.15
CA LYS A 38 -0.28 12.21 2.89
C LYS A 38 0.28 12.96 1.68
N ARG A 39 1.61 13.11 1.58
CA ARG A 39 2.29 13.77 0.45
C ARG A 39 2.17 13.00 -0.85
N ILE A 40 2.21 11.67 -0.83
CA ILE A 40 1.94 10.87 -2.03
C ILE A 40 0.48 11.06 -2.45
N SER A 41 -0.43 11.06 -1.48
CA SER A 41 -1.88 11.16 -1.69
C SER A 41 -2.33 12.50 -2.30
N THR A 42 -1.55 13.58 -2.13
CA THR A 42 -1.83 14.86 -2.82
C THR A 42 -1.61 14.78 -4.33
N HIS A 43 -0.83 13.81 -4.82
CA HIS A 43 -0.54 13.62 -6.24
C HIS A 43 -1.26 12.40 -6.82
N CYS A 44 -1.50 11.37 -6.01
CA CYS A 44 -2.24 10.18 -6.43
C CYS A 44 -3.10 9.66 -5.28
N SER A 45 -4.43 9.74 -5.43
CA SER A 45 -5.38 9.31 -4.40
C SER A 45 -5.44 7.80 -4.18
N LYS A 46 -4.94 7.00 -5.13
CA LYS A 46 -4.94 5.52 -5.05
C LYS A 46 -3.59 4.99 -4.61
N VAL A 47 -3.33 5.06 -3.30
CA VAL A 47 -2.14 4.45 -2.69
C VAL A 47 -2.48 3.05 -2.19
N ILE A 48 -1.72 2.05 -2.63
CA ILE A 48 -1.93 0.62 -2.32
C ILE A 48 -0.70 0.09 -1.58
N ALA A 49 -0.89 -0.54 -0.42
CA ALA A 49 0.18 -1.23 0.29
C ALA A 49 0.36 -2.68 -0.22
N GLU A 50 1.57 -3.05 -0.65
CA GLU A 50 1.93 -4.45 -0.90
C GLU A 50 2.50 -5.11 0.37
N GLY A 51 2.41 -6.44 0.44
CA GLY A 51 3.01 -7.25 1.49
C GLY A 51 2.23 -7.26 2.79
N ILE A 52 0.91 -7.09 2.76
CA ILE A 52 0.08 -7.25 3.94
C ILE A 52 0.01 -8.73 4.34
N GLU A 53 0.66 -9.09 5.43
CA GLU A 53 0.78 -10.48 5.89
C GLU A 53 0.10 -10.75 7.24
N SER A 54 -0.43 -9.72 7.91
CA SER A 54 -1.07 -9.87 9.22
C SER A 54 -2.15 -8.83 9.49
N GLN A 55 -3.05 -9.14 10.42
CA GLN A 55 -4.05 -8.19 10.94
C GLN A 55 -3.38 -6.96 11.54
N TYR A 56 -2.22 -7.12 12.19
CA TYR A 56 -1.45 -6.02 12.76
C TYR A 56 -1.08 -4.96 11.71
N ILE A 57 -0.63 -5.38 10.51
CA ILE A 57 -0.30 -4.45 9.43
C ILE A 57 -1.58 -3.77 8.92
N LEU A 58 -2.67 -4.52 8.75
CA LEU A 58 -3.97 -3.97 8.35
C LEU A 58 -4.45 -2.88 9.30
N ASP A 59 -4.39 -3.13 10.60
CA ASP A 59 -4.83 -2.17 11.61
C ASP A 59 -3.97 -0.90 11.57
N LYS A 60 -2.65 -1.05 11.41
CA LYS A 60 -1.73 0.10 11.32
C LYS A 60 -1.95 0.97 10.08
N ILE A 61 -2.26 0.35 8.94
CA ILE A 61 -2.47 1.11 7.71
C ILE A 61 -3.90 1.64 7.58
N ARG A 62 -4.88 1.09 8.31
CA ARG A 62 -6.28 1.54 8.31
C ARG A 62 -6.41 3.01 8.76
N ASP A 63 -5.53 3.45 9.65
CA ASP A 63 -5.51 4.82 10.18
C ASP A 63 -4.84 5.82 9.22
N VAL A 64 -4.30 5.35 8.11
CA VAL A 64 -3.63 6.14 7.09
C VAL A 64 -4.47 6.05 5.81
N SER A 65 -4.67 7.14 5.08
CA SER A 65 -5.58 7.23 3.92
C SER A 65 -5.15 6.40 2.69
N LEU A 66 -4.86 5.12 2.86
CA LEU A 66 -4.62 4.18 1.79
C LEU A 66 -5.93 3.80 1.12
N TRP A 67 -5.87 3.59 -0.19
CA TRP A 67 -7.00 3.15 -1.00
C TRP A 67 -7.19 1.63 -0.93
N GLY A 68 -6.11 0.87 -0.74
CA GLY A 68 -6.20 -0.58 -0.66
C GLY A 68 -4.93 -1.26 -0.18
N GLY A 69 -5.02 -2.58 -0.06
CA GLY A 69 -3.95 -3.43 0.44
C GLY A 69 -3.90 -4.76 -0.30
N GLN A 70 -2.69 -5.29 -0.51
CA GLN A 70 -2.42 -6.57 -1.17
C GLN A 70 -1.34 -7.33 -0.38
N GLY A 71 -1.48 -8.64 -0.21
CA GLY A 71 -0.44 -9.49 0.39
C GLY A 71 -0.97 -10.86 0.79
N TYR A 72 -0.16 -11.70 1.44
CA TYR A 72 -0.53 -13.07 1.78
C TYR A 72 -1.71 -13.20 2.75
N TYR A 73 -2.10 -12.12 3.42
CA TYR A 73 -3.37 -12.06 4.13
C TYR A 73 -4.58 -12.30 3.19
N TYR A 74 -4.42 -12.00 1.90
CA TYR A 74 -5.34 -12.32 0.80
C TYR A 74 -4.64 -13.23 -0.21
N PRO A 75 -4.75 -14.57 -0.07
CA PRO A 75 -4.01 -15.51 -0.90
C PRO A 75 -4.26 -15.32 -2.41
N SER A 76 -3.19 -15.41 -3.20
CA SER A 76 -3.30 -15.42 -4.66
C SER A 76 -4.11 -16.63 -5.12
N VAL A 77 -5.02 -16.42 -6.06
CA VAL A 77 -5.80 -17.47 -6.73
C VAL A 77 -5.51 -17.48 -8.21
N LYS A 78 -5.79 -18.60 -8.87
CA LYS A 78 -5.78 -18.63 -10.33
C LYS A 78 -6.86 -17.67 -10.85
N LEU A 79 -6.59 -16.98 -11.96
CA LEU A 79 -7.58 -16.10 -12.59
C LEU A 79 -8.88 -16.86 -12.93
N SER A 80 -8.76 -18.12 -13.35
CA SER A 80 -9.90 -19.01 -13.60
C SER A 80 -10.72 -19.34 -12.36
N GLU A 81 -10.29 -18.93 -11.17
CA GLU A 81 -10.95 -19.20 -9.89
C GLU A 81 -11.37 -17.91 -9.17
N ILE A 82 -11.26 -16.75 -9.82
CA ILE A 82 -11.51 -15.44 -9.21
C ILE A 82 -12.91 -15.31 -8.59
N TYR A 83 -13.92 -15.97 -9.17
CA TYR A 83 -15.29 -16.00 -8.65
C TYR A 83 -15.40 -16.69 -7.27
N LYS A 84 -14.43 -17.53 -6.89
CA LYS A 84 -14.40 -18.13 -5.56
C LYS A 84 -14.05 -17.11 -4.47
N LEU A 85 -13.43 -15.98 -4.81
CA LEU A 85 -13.10 -14.90 -3.86
C LEU A 85 -14.32 -14.11 -3.40
N GLN A 86 -15.39 -14.05 -4.21
CA GLN A 86 -16.63 -13.33 -3.86
C GLN A 86 -17.36 -13.90 -2.63
N MET A 87 -16.99 -15.11 -2.17
CA MET A 87 -17.59 -15.75 -0.99
C MET A 87 -16.90 -15.38 0.34
N TYR A 88 -15.78 -14.63 0.32
CA TYR A 88 -14.95 -14.36 1.50
C TYR A 88 -14.84 -12.88 1.89
N LEU A 89 -15.59 -11.99 1.22
CA LEU A 89 -15.71 -10.56 1.51
C LEU A 89 -17.17 -10.21 1.81
#